data_AF-A0A382GAV6-F1
#
_entry.id   AF-A0A382GAV6-F1
#
_cell.length_a   1.000
_cell.length_b   1.000
_cell.length_c   1.000
_cell.angle_alpha   90.00
_cell.angle_beta   90.00
_cell.angle_gamma   90.00
#
_symmetry.space_group_name_H-M   'P 1'
#
loop_
_entity.id
_entity.type
_entity.pdbx_description
1 polymer ?
#
loop_
_entity_poly.entity_id
_entity_poly.type
_entity_poly.pdbx_seq_one_letter_code
_entity_poly.pdbx_strand_id
1 'polypeptide(L)'
;MKQSKNFDLIQENTSNMIDLWMYNFARNIPDFLNGNSVKQLSVFKNGKKSIKNHRPSSSAVVVGAGPSVKKNNHLEILSNSNYKGAVVCTDRMLVPCLKNGITPEKFSKFYVLTIEPKDVTMKFYEDKIIQKHKKGILVVLSTCTRHE
;
A
#
# COMPACT_ATOMS: atom_id res chain seq x y z
N MET A 1 -17.81 -26.27 12.69
CA MET A 1 -17.14 -24.97 12.86
C MET A 1 -18.18 -23.87 12.75
N LYS A 2 -18.21 -22.87 13.64
CA LYS A 2 -19.07 -21.69 13.45
C LYS A 2 -18.47 -20.82 12.35
N GLN A 3 -19.24 -20.56 11.30
CA GLN A 3 -18.88 -19.62 10.24
C GLN A 3 -18.71 -18.22 10.85
N SER A 4 -17.62 -17.56 10.49
CA SER A 4 -17.32 -16.21 10.97
C SER A 4 -18.27 -15.21 10.31
N LYS A 5 -18.85 -14.27 11.06
CA LYS A 5 -19.62 -13.16 10.49
C LYS A 5 -18.83 -12.36 9.44
N ASN A 6 -17.50 -12.36 9.53
CA ASN A 6 -16.65 -11.71 8.53
C ASN A 6 -16.60 -12.48 7.21
N PHE A 7 -16.79 -13.81 7.24
CA PHE A 7 -16.79 -14.62 6.03
C PHE A 7 -17.99 -14.27 5.14
N ASP A 8 -19.18 -14.22 5.73
CA ASP A 8 -20.41 -13.89 4.99
C ASP A 8 -20.34 -12.48 4.41
N LEU A 9 -19.86 -11.50 5.20
CA LEU A 9 -19.66 -10.13 4.74
C LEU A 9 -18.65 -10.03 3.58
N ILE A 10 -17.54 -10.76 3.64
CA ILE A 10 -16.54 -10.79 2.57
C ILE A 10 -17.15 -11.43 1.31
N GLN A 11 -17.87 -12.53 1.48
CA GLN A 11 -18.50 -13.25 0.37
C GLN A 11 -19.57 -12.40 -0.31
N GLU A 12 -20.44 -11.73 0.44
CA GLU A 12 -21.46 -10.82 -0.08
C GLU A 12 -20.82 -9.65 -0.83
N ASN A 13 -19.85 -8.96 -0.23
CA ASN A 13 -19.19 -7.83 -0.90
C ASN A 13 -18.43 -8.25 -2.16
N THR A 14 -17.81 -9.44 -2.16
CA THR A 14 -17.14 -9.99 -3.35
C THR A 14 -18.15 -10.31 -4.43
N SER A 15 -19.27 -10.94 -4.06
CA SER A 15 -20.32 -11.34 -5.00
C SER A 15 -20.98 -10.13 -5.65
N ASN A 16 -21.24 -9.07 -4.88
CA ASN A 16 -21.80 -7.81 -5.38
C ASN A 16 -20.88 -7.09 -6.39
N MET A 17 -19.60 -7.46 -6.47
CA MET A 17 -18.64 -6.88 -7.40
C MET A 17 -18.29 -7.80 -8.57
N ILE A 18 -18.93 -8.98 -8.69
CA ILE A 18 -18.50 -10.02 -9.64
C ILE A 18 -18.40 -9.52 -11.08
N ASP A 19 -19.35 -8.71 -11.54
CA ASP A 19 -19.35 -8.16 -12.89
C ASP A 19 -18.15 -7.25 -13.15
N LEU A 20 -17.83 -6.37 -12.20
CA LEU A 20 -16.67 -5.50 -12.26
C LEU A 20 -15.36 -6.31 -12.26
N TRP A 21 -15.30 -7.37 -11.45
CA TRP A 21 -14.14 -8.26 -11.41
C TRP A 21 -13.96 -9.02 -12.73
N MET A 22 -15.03 -9.58 -13.29
CA MET A 22 -14.98 -10.30 -14.57
C MET A 22 -14.64 -9.37 -15.73
N TYR A 23 -15.21 -8.17 -15.75
CA TYR A 23 -14.87 -7.14 -16.72
C TYR A 23 -13.38 -6.77 -16.64
N ASN A 24 -12.88 -6.42 -15.44
CA ASN A 24 -11.47 -6.11 -15.24
C ASN A 24 -10.58 -7.29 -15.62
N PHE A 25 -10.95 -8.52 -15.23
CA PHE A 25 -10.21 -9.72 -15.60
C PHE A 25 -10.09 -9.84 -17.11
N ALA A 26 -11.21 -9.75 -17.85
CA ALA A 26 -11.23 -9.84 -19.31
C ALA A 26 -10.34 -8.79 -19.98
N ARG A 27 -10.37 -7.54 -19.51
CA ARG A 27 -9.52 -6.48 -20.07
C ARG A 27 -8.04 -6.66 -19.80
N ASN A 28 -7.68 -7.22 -18.64
CA ASN A 28 -6.29 -7.45 -18.27
C ASN A 28 -5.73 -8.75 -18.86
N ILE A 29 -6.53 -9.58 -19.57
CA ILE A 29 -6.07 -10.82 -20.21
C ILE A 29 -4.80 -10.61 -21.05
N PRO A 30 -4.70 -9.61 -21.93
CA PRO A 30 -3.48 -9.39 -22.72
C PRO A 30 -2.25 -9.14 -21.84
N ASP A 31 -2.40 -8.40 -20.74
CA ASP A 31 -1.33 -8.12 -19.79
C ASP A 31 -0.98 -9.35 -18.95
N PHE A 32 -1.95 -10.20 -18.61
CA PHE A 32 -1.67 -11.45 -17.90
C PHE A 32 -0.96 -12.48 -18.78
N LEU A 33 -1.37 -12.59 -20.05
CA LEU A 33 -0.81 -13.57 -20.98
C LEU A 33 0.58 -13.16 -21.48
N ASN A 34 0.80 -11.87 -21.75
CA ASN A 34 2.05 -11.38 -22.32
C ASN A 34 2.96 -10.68 -21.30
N GLY A 35 2.43 -10.36 -20.11
CA GLY A 35 3.17 -9.67 -19.08
C GLY A 35 4.25 -10.55 -18.46
N ASN A 36 5.30 -9.88 -17.97
CA ASN A 36 6.32 -10.54 -17.20
C ASN A 36 5.74 -10.96 -15.84
N SER A 37 5.96 -12.21 -15.44
CA SER A 37 5.68 -12.62 -14.06
C SER A 37 6.45 -11.74 -13.06
N VAL A 38 5.96 -11.61 -11.83
CA VAL A 38 6.67 -10.87 -10.76
C VAL A 38 8.12 -11.38 -10.60
N LYS A 39 8.34 -12.69 -10.78
CA LYS A 39 9.66 -13.30 -10.79
C LYS A 39 10.56 -12.79 -11.93
N GLN A 40 9.98 -12.47 -13.09
CA GLN A 40 10.70 -11.90 -14.23
C GLN A 40 10.93 -10.38 -14.10
N LEU A 41 10.07 -9.67 -13.37
CA LEU A 41 10.27 -8.24 -13.03
C LEU A 41 11.31 -8.05 -11.92
N SER A 42 11.61 -9.12 -11.18
CA SER A 42 12.63 -9.12 -10.14
C SER A 42 14.03 -8.85 -10.71
N VAL A 43 14.75 -7.89 -10.10
CA VAL A 43 16.19 -7.67 -10.37
C VAL A 43 17.06 -8.88 -10.04
N PHE A 44 16.51 -9.87 -9.34
CA PHE A 44 17.14 -11.15 -9.01
C PHE A 44 16.97 -12.22 -10.10
N LYS A 45 16.31 -11.90 -11.23
CA LYS A 45 16.12 -12.82 -12.35
C LYS A 45 17.46 -13.33 -12.91
N ASN A 46 17.50 -14.62 -13.27
CA ASN A 46 18.63 -15.30 -13.92
C ASN A 46 19.97 -15.22 -13.17
N GLY A 47 19.96 -15.03 -11.85
CA GLY A 47 21.18 -14.97 -11.05
C GLY A 47 22.07 -13.74 -11.31
N LYS A 48 21.59 -12.76 -12.10
CA LYS A 48 22.34 -11.51 -12.40
C LYS A 48 22.70 -10.74 -11.13
N LYS A 49 21.87 -10.83 -10.08
CA LYS A 49 22.17 -10.37 -8.73
C LYS A 49 21.72 -11.44 -7.73
N SER A 50 22.63 -11.80 -6.82
CA SER A 50 22.31 -12.64 -5.67
C SER A 50 21.57 -11.81 -4.62
N ILE A 51 20.51 -12.36 -4.01
CA ILE A 51 19.82 -11.75 -2.86
C ILE A 51 20.81 -11.44 -1.73
N LYS A 52 21.76 -12.34 -1.46
CA LYS A 52 22.77 -12.18 -0.40
C LYS A 52 23.72 -11.01 -0.65
N ASN A 53 24.01 -10.70 -1.93
CA ASN A 53 24.99 -9.68 -2.32
C ASN A 53 24.34 -8.42 -2.89
N HIS A 54 23.01 -8.34 -2.89
CA HIS A 54 22.30 -7.19 -3.40
C HIS A 54 22.32 -6.06 -2.38
N ARG A 55 23.06 -5.01 -2.72
CA ARG A 55 23.10 -3.76 -1.97
C ARG A 55 22.34 -2.71 -2.78
N PRO A 56 21.02 -2.58 -2.62
CA PRO A 56 20.29 -1.54 -3.31
C PRO A 56 20.76 -0.17 -2.78
N SER A 57 20.89 0.81 -3.68
CA SER A 57 21.24 2.20 -3.31
C SER A 57 20.11 2.93 -2.59
N SER A 58 18.94 2.30 -2.48
CA SER A 58 17.76 2.82 -1.80
C SER A 58 16.99 1.68 -1.15
N SER A 59 16.35 1.96 -0.04
CA SER A 59 15.44 1.05 0.64
C SER A 59 14.11 1.73 0.89
N ALA A 60 13.09 0.94 1.17
CA ALA A 60 11.79 1.43 1.58
C ALA A 60 11.26 0.66 2.80
N VAL A 61 10.52 1.36 3.66
CA VAL A 61 9.67 0.77 4.69
C VAL A 61 8.22 0.99 4.26
N VAL A 62 7.50 -0.11 4.04
CA VAL A 62 6.07 -0.08 3.69
C VAL A 62 5.26 -0.42 4.93
N VAL A 63 4.40 0.51 5.35
CA VAL A 63 3.60 0.39 6.57
C VAL A 63 2.18 -0.06 6.21
N GLY A 64 1.95 -1.36 6.30
CA GLY A 64 0.61 -1.96 6.19
C GLY A 64 -0.16 -1.89 7.50
N ALA A 65 -1.47 -2.10 7.45
CA ALA A 65 -2.37 -1.96 8.61
C ALA A 65 -2.54 -3.24 9.47
N GLY A 66 -1.53 -4.12 9.46
CA GLY A 66 -1.56 -5.37 10.22
C GLY A 66 -1.52 -5.12 11.74
N PRO A 67 -2.13 -5.99 12.57
CA PRO A 67 -2.14 -5.82 14.02
C PRO A 67 -0.73 -5.85 14.65
N SER A 68 0.24 -6.46 13.97
CA SER A 68 1.65 -6.47 14.39
C SER A 68 2.26 -5.08 14.52
N VAL A 69 1.81 -4.10 13.72
CA VAL A 69 2.28 -2.71 13.80
C VAL A 69 2.09 -2.14 15.20
N LYS A 70 0.93 -2.40 15.79
CA LYS A 70 0.64 -1.99 17.17
C LYS A 70 1.32 -2.90 18.19
N LYS A 71 1.26 -4.22 18.01
CA LYS A 71 1.82 -5.19 18.98
C LYS A 71 3.32 -5.00 19.23
N ASN A 72 4.05 -4.58 18.21
CA ASN A 72 5.50 -4.47 18.24
C ASN A 72 6.00 -3.02 18.21
N ASN A 73 5.11 -2.04 18.44
CA ASN A 73 5.43 -0.61 18.46
C ASN A 73 6.22 -0.12 17.22
N HIS A 74 5.92 -0.66 16.04
CA HIS A 74 6.70 -0.37 14.83
C HIS A 74 6.70 1.11 14.44
N LEU A 75 5.60 1.84 14.72
CA LEU A 75 5.52 3.27 14.42
C LEU A 75 6.47 4.08 15.31
N GLU A 76 6.55 3.75 16.59
CA GLU A 76 7.48 4.39 17.52
C GLU A 76 8.93 4.12 17.11
N ILE A 77 9.26 2.87 16.81
CA ILE A 77 10.60 2.47 16.35
C ILE A 77 11.00 3.28 15.10
N LEU A 78 10.11 3.33 14.09
CA LEU A 78 10.38 4.10 12.88
C LEU A 78 10.50 5.59 13.17
N SER A 79 9.58 6.13 13.99
CA SER A 79 9.59 7.54 14.38
C SER A 79 10.84 7.96 15.15
N ASN A 80 11.47 7.06 15.91
CA ASN A 80 12.70 7.35 16.66
C ASN A 80 13.96 7.02 15.86
N SER A 81 13.83 6.38 14.69
CA SER A 81 14.96 6.02 13.85
C SER A 81 15.55 7.21 13.09
N ASN A 82 16.79 7.01 12.61
CA ASN A 82 17.46 7.88 11.64
C ASN A 82 17.30 7.36 10.19
N TYR A 83 16.26 6.57 9.91
CA TYR A 83 16.03 5.99 8.59
C TYR A 83 15.88 7.06 7.51
N LYS A 84 16.61 6.91 6.39
CA LYS A 84 16.65 7.88 5.27
C LYS A 84 16.08 7.32 3.96
N GLY A 85 15.59 6.08 3.97
CA GLY A 85 14.92 5.49 2.82
C GLY A 85 13.50 6.01 2.66
N ALA A 86 12.77 5.43 1.71
CA ALA A 86 11.38 5.80 1.48
C ALA A 86 10.46 5.24 2.56
N VAL A 87 9.50 6.04 3.01
CA VAL A 87 8.41 5.56 3.87
C VAL A 87 7.14 5.58 3.03
N VAL A 88 6.48 4.42 2.93
CA VAL A 88 5.26 4.25 2.15
C VAL A 88 4.14 3.83 3.09
N CYS A 89 3.17 4.69 3.33
CA CYS A 89 1.97 4.38 4.08
C CYS A 89 0.91 3.78 3.14
N THR A 90 0.26 2.69 3.52
CA THR A 90 -0.98 2.27 2.85
C THR A 90 -2.14 3.13 3.34
N ASP A 91 -3.20 3.32 2.54
CA ASP A 91 -4.42 4.09 2.82
C ASP A 91 -4.63 4.46 4.32
N ARG A 92 -5.14 3.49 5.10
CA ARG A 92 -5.53 3.68 6.51
C ARG A 92 -4.39 3.90 7.50
N MET A 93 -3.14 3.72 7.08
CA MET A 93 -1.95 3.92 7.92
C MET A 93 -1.36 5.33 7.81
N LEU A 94 -1.79 6.13 6.83
CA LEU A 94 -1.32 7.51 6.67
C LEU A 94 -1.52 8.33 7.96
N VAL A 95 -2.75 8.40 8.46
CA VAL A 95 -3.08 9.19 9.66
C VAL A 95 -2.34 8.66 10.91
N PRO A 96 -2.35 7.35 11.22
CA PRO A 96 -1.53 6.82 12.31
C PRO A 96 -0.04 7.17 12.21
N CYS A 97 0.56 7.08 11.02
CA CYS A 97 1.97 7.45 10.81
C CYS A 97 2.21 8.93 11.13
N LEU A 98 1.40 9.83 10.56
CA LEU A 98 1.52 11.27 10.80
C LEU A 98 1.37 11.63 12.29
N LYS A 99 0.41 11.01 12.99
CA LYS A 99 0.18 11.22 14.43
C LYS A 99 1.34 10.74 15.31
N ASN A 100 2.15 9.80 14.82
CA ASN A 100 3.35 9.30 15.49
C ASN A 100 4.64 10.01 15.04
N GLY A 101 4.54 11.18 14.39
CA GLY A 101 5.72 11.94 13.97
C GLY A 101 6.46 11.34 12.76
N ILE A 102 5.87 10.36 12.08
CA ILE A 102 6.36 9.85 10.80
C ILE A 102 5.78 10.76 9.71
N THR A 103 6.42 11.91 9.51
CA THR A 103 5.94 12.98 8.63
C THR A 103 6.91 13.25 7.48
N PRO A 104 6.44 13.92 6.40
CA PRO A 104 7.32 14.29 5.28
C PRO A 104 8.49 15.20 5.65
N GLU A 105 8.36 16.02 6.70
CA GLU A 105 9.45 16.89 7.17
C GLU A 105 10.59 16.06 7.75
N LYS A 106 10.26 14.95 8.44
CA LYS A 106 11.26 14.02 8.98
C LYS A 106 11.78 13.04 7.93
N PHE A 107 10.89 12.56 7.06
CA PHE A 107 11.17 11.58 6.02
C PHE A 107 10.93 12.20 4.66
N SER A 108 11.97 12.72 4.01
CA SER A 108 11.83 13.45 2.73
C SER A 108 11.27 12.63 1.57
N LYS A 109 11.35 11.29 1.65
CA LYS A 109 10.77 10.34 0.69
C LYS A 109 9.51 9.71 1.28
N PHE A 110 8.46 10.51 1.44
CA PHE A 110 7.21 10.09 2.07
C PHE A 110 6.08 9.92 1.06
N TYR A 111 5.52 8.71 1.01
CA TYR A 111 4.49 8.35 0.07
C TYR A 111 3.26 7.79 0.79
N VAL A 112 2.09 8.03 0.21
CA VAL A 112 0.89 7.24 0.48
C VAL A 112 0.54 6.43 -0.78
N LEU A 113 0.37 5.12 -0.60
CA LEU A 113 -0.14 4.21 -1.61
C LEU A 113 -1.63 4.02 -1.39
N THR A 114 -2.42 4.31 -2.42
CA THR A 114 -3.85 4.03 -2.45
C THR A 114 -4.19 3.17 -3.65
N ILE A 115 -4.89 2.06 -3.40
CA ILE A 115 -5.19 1.06 -4.41
C ILE A 115 -6.65 1.16 -4.85
N GLU A 116 -7.56 1.49 -3.94
CA GLU A 116 -9.00 1.39 -4.20
C GLU A 116 -9.72 2.73 -3.95
N PRO A 117 -10.28 3.35 -5.00
CA PRO A 117 -11.06 4.59 -4.86
C PRO A 117 -12.52 4.26 -4.51
N LYS A 118 -12.76 3.65 -3.34
CA LYS A 118 -14.11 3.49 -2.80
C LYS A 118 -14.41 4.61 -1.81
N ASP A 119 -15.68 4.99 -1.70
CA ASP A 119 -16.13 6.02 -0.75
C ASP A 119 -15.69 5.71 0.71
N VAL A 120 -15.56 4.43 1.06
CA VAL A 120 -15.07 4.01 2.38
C VAL A 120 -13.61 4.36 2.64
N THR A 121 -12.76 4.44 1.60
CA THR A 121 -11.33 4.79 1.74
C THR A 121 -11.12 6.30 1.78
N MET A 122 -12.04 7.10 1.24
CA MET A 122 -11.99 8.58 1.31
C MET A 122 -11.88 9.08 2.76
N LYS A 123 -12.58 8.42 3.70
CA LYS A 123 -12.55 8.75 5.14
C LYS A 123 -11.16 8.72 5.75
N PHE A 124 -10.22 7.94 5.19
CA PHE A 124 -8.83 7.92 5.67
C PHE A 124 -8.08 9.22 5.36
N TYR A 125 -8.61 10.05 4.46
CA TYR A 125 -7.98 11.28 3.99
C TYR A 125 -8.60 12.57 4.55
N GLU A 126 -9.65 12.46 5.34
CA GLU A 126 -10.41 13.60 5.89
C GLU A 126 -9.80 14.19 7.18
N ASP A 127 -8.85 13.49 7.81
CA ASP A 127 -8.23 13.96 9.06
C ASP A 127 -7.44 15.26 8.81
N LYS A 128 -7.67 16.27 9.66
CA LYS A 128 -7.03 17.60 9.57
C LYS A 128 -5.50 17.54 9.61
N ILE A 129 -4.91 16.49 10.19
CA ILE A 129 -3.45 16.30 10.19
C ILE A 129 -2.88 16.19 8.77
N ILE A 130 -3.66 15.67 7.83
CA ILE A 130 -3.24 15.57 6.43
C ILE A 130 -3.13 16.96 5.82
N GLN A 131 -4.06 17.86 6.12
CA GLN A 131 -3.98 19.25 5.63
C GLN A 131 -2.71 19.97 6.10
N LYS A 132 -2.21 19.63 7.30
CA LYS A 132 -0.94 20.15 7.83
C LYS A 132 0.26 19.68 7.00
N HIS A 133 0.28 18.41 6.58
CA HIS A 133 1.44 17.78 5.94
C HIS A 133 1.33 17.60 4.42
N LYS A 134 0.18 17.95 3.81
CA LYS A 134 -0.17 17.64 2.40
C LYS A 134 0.89 18.02 1.38
N LYS A 135 1.63 19.12 1.60
CA LYS A 135 2.65 19.60 0.66
C LYS A 135 3.82 18.64 0.50
N GLY A 136 4.11 17.82 1.51
CA GLY A 136 5.22 16.85 1.48
C GLY A 136 4.80 15.41 1.21
N ILE A 137 3.49 15.13 1.13
CA ILE A 137 2.98 13.78 0.90
C ILE A 137 2.93 13.54 -0.61
N LEU A 138 3.70 12.58 -1.09
CA LEU A 138 3.61 12.10 -2.47
C LEU A 138 2.55 10.98 -2.55
N VAL A 139 1.72 11.00 -3.59
CA VAL A 139 0.64 10.02 -3.73
C VAL A 139 0.98 9.04 -4.86
N VAL A 140 0.93 7.75 -4.55
CA VAL A 140 1.00 6.66 -5.53
C VAL A 140 -0.40 6.10 -5.67
N LEU A 141 -1.01 6.32 -6.83
CA LEU A 141 -2.33 5.81 -7.17
C LEU A 141 -2.17 4.53 -7.97
N SER A 142 -2.90 3.46 -7.61
CA SER A 142 -3.21 2.45 -8.62
C SER A 142 -4.22 3.06 -9.59
N THR A 143 -3.98 2.96 -10.89
CA THR A 143 -4.91 3.46 -11.90
C THR A 143 -6.19 2.62 -11.88
N CYS A 144 -7.15 3.02 -11.04
CA CYS A 144 -8.53 2.61 -11.15
C CYS A 144 -9.28 3.70 -11.91
N THR A 145 -9.34 3.57 -13.23
CA THR A 145 -10.21 4.42 -14.04
C THR A 145 -11.67 4.06 -13.72
N ARG A 146 -12.45 4.98 -13.13
CA ARG A 146 -13.92 4.91 -13.23
C ARG A 146 -14.24 5.02 -14.72
N HIS A 147 -15.03 4.08 -15.24
CA HIS A 147 -15.74 4.31 -16.49
C HIS A 147 -17.10 4.90 -16.15
N GLU A 148 -17.51 5.85 -16.98
CA GLU A 148 -18.82 6.51 -17.03
C GLU A 148 -19.98 5.51 -17.03
#